data_AF-A0A7W5S285-F1
#
_entry.id   AF-A0A7W5S285-F1
#
_cell.length_a   1.000
_cell.length_b   1.000
_cell.length_c   1.000
_cell.angle_alpha   90.00
_cell.angle_beta   90.00
_cell.angle_gamma   90.00
#
_symmetry.space_group_name_H-M   'P 1'
#
loop_
_entity.id
_entity.type
_entity.pdbx_description
1 polymer ?
#
loop_
_entity_poly.entity_id
_entity_poly.type
_entity_poly.pdbx_seq_one_letter_code
_entity_poly.pdbx_strand_id
1 'polypeptide(L)' 'MAKRGSPPLTRELAAHIKFLLKRGDLLQQQIAALLGINQGRISDVKHGKRHPDVPPAKGPFPA' A
#
# COMPACT_ATOMS: atom_id res chain seq x y z
N MET A 1 25.78 -3.66 -8.70
CA MET A 1 25.00 -4.23 -7.56
C MET A 1 23.54 -3.98 -7.83
N ALA A 2 22.75 -5.01 -8.16
CA ALA A 2 21.32 -4.83 -8.39
C ALA A 2 20.67 -4.35 -7.08
N LYS A 3 20.15 -3.12 -7.06
CA LYS A 3 19.27 -2.65 -5.99
C LYS A 3 18.18 -3.71 -5.87
N ARG A 4 18.07 -4.40 -4.72
CA ARG A 4 16.93 -5.28 -4.41
C ARG A 4 15.70 -4.37 -4.38
N GLY A 5 15.13 -4.09 -5.54
CA GLY A 5 14.10 -3.09 -5.73
C GLY A 5 12.85 -3.60 -5.04
N SER A 6 12.37 -2.85 -4.05
CA SER A 6 11.07 -3.13 -3.43
C SER A 6 10.02 -3.34 -4.53
N PRO A 7 9.14 -4.35 -4.41
CA PRO A 7 8.25 -4.79 -5.48
C PRO A 7 7.51 -3.61 -6.11
N PRO A 8 7.27 -3.59 -7.43
CA PRO A 8 6.63 -2.46 -8.09
C PRO A 8 5.29 -2.12 -7.41
N LEU A 9 5.00 -0.83 -7.24
CA LEU A 9 3.71 -0.39 -6.71
C LEU A 9 2.64 -0.55 -7.79
N THR A 10 2.05 -1.74 -7.87
CA THR A 10 0.95 -2.05 -8.81
C THR A 10 -0.35 -1.38 -8.36
N ARG A 11 -1.33 -1.31 -9.27
CA ARG A 11 -2.70 -0.83 -8.97
C ARG A 11 -3.35 -1.69 -7.87
N GLU A 12 -3.16 -3.01 -7.95
CA GLU A 12 -3.64 -3.95 -6.94
C GLU A 12 -3.05 -3.67 -5.57
N LEU A 13 -1.73 -3.47 -5.50
CA LEU A 13 -1.07 -3.14 -4.23
C LEU A 13 -1.55 -1.79 -3.68
N ALA A 14 -1.77 -0.79 -4.54
CA ALA A 14 -2.38 0.48 -4.12
C ALA A 14 -3.81 0.31 -3.60
N ALA A 15 -4.62 -0.56 -4.20
CA ALA A 15 -5.96 -0.88 -3.72
C ALA A 15 -5.92 -1.52 -2.33
N HIS A 16 -4.98 -2.43 -2.08
CA HIS A 16 -4.77 -3.05 -0.77
C HIS A 16 -4.27 -2.04 0.28
N ILE A 17 -3.33 -1.16 -0.07
CA ILE A 17 -2.90 -0.06 0.81
C ILE A 17 -4.08 0.81 1.20
N LYS A 18 -4.90 1.22 0.22
CA LYS A 18 -6.10 2.04 0.48
C LYS A 18 -7.13 1.31 1.35
N PHE A 19 -7.28 -0.02 1.19
CA PHE A 19 -8.12 -0.83 2.06
C PHE A 19 -7.63 -0.82 3.51
N LEU A 20 -6.33 -1.08 3.74
CA LEU A 20 -5.74 -1.11 5.08
C LEU A 20 -5.75 0.28 5.75
N LEU A 21 -5.48 1.34 4.98
CA LEU A 21 -5.61 2.72 5.46
C LEU A 21 -7.05 3.07 5.86
N LYS A 22 -8.04 2.56 5.13
CA LYS A 22 -9.46 2.76 5.43
C LYS A 22 -9.92 1.95 6.65
N ARG A 23 -9.36 0.76 6.86
CA ARG A 23 -9.64 -0.10 8.03
C ARG A 23 -9.19 0.57 9.33
N GLY A 24 -8.08 1.31 9.30
CA GLY A 24 -7.67 2.23 10.36
C GLY A 24 -7.08 1.57 11.63
N ASP A 25 -6.92 0.26 11.61
CA ASP A 25 -6.36 -0.57 12.69
C ASP A 25 -4.83 -0.68 12.65
N LEU A 26 -4.21 -0.28 11.53
CA LEU A 26 -2.76 -0.34 11.32
C LEU A 26 -2.17 1.03 11.04
N LEU A 27 -1.02 1.30 11.65
CA LEU A 27 -0.15 2.43 11.32
C LEU A 27 0.53 2.19 9.97
N GLN A 28 0.93 3.27 9.27
CA GLN A 28 1.59 3.16 7.96
C GLN A 28 2.87 2.30 8.00
N GLN A 29 3.62 2.32 9.11
CA GLN A 29 4.80 1.48 9.29
C GLN A 29 4.45 -0.01 9.42
N GLN A 30 3.33 -0.33 10.06
CA GLN A 30 2.83 -1.71 10.15
C GLN A 30 2.34 -2.19 8.78
N ILE A 31 1.64 -1.34 8.04
CA ILE A 31 1.22 -1.64 6.65
C ILE A 31 2.45 -1.84 5.75
N ALA A 32 3.52 -1.04 5.92
CA ALA A 32 4.77 -1.17 5.18
C ALA A 32 5.44 -2.52 5.44
N ALA A 33 5.53 -2.92 6.71
CA ALA A 33 6.07 -4.21 7.11
C ALA A 33 5.24 -5.38 6.57
N LEU A 34 3.91 -5.29 6.69
CA LEU A 34 2.96 -6.30 6.20
C LEU A 34 3.09 -6.53 4.68
N LEU A 35 3.27 -5.45 3.92
CA LEU A 35 3.34 -5.49 2.46
C LEU A 35 4.78 -5.60 1.92
N GLY A 36 5.79 -5.57 2.77
CA GLY A 36 7.20 -5.60 2.35
C GLY A 36 7.60 -4.40 1.46
N ILE A 37 7.00 -3.23 1.68
CA ILE A 37 7.27 -2.01 0.88
C ILE A 37 7.76 -0.84 1.73
N ASN A 38 8.41 0.12 1.08
CA ASN A 38 8.79 1.37 1.73
C ASN A 38 7.56 2.17 2.19
N GLN A 39 7.58 2.62 3.45
CA GLN A 39 6.54 3.46 4.05
C GLN A 39 6.23 4.70 3.20
N GLY A 40 7.24 5.30 2.55
CA GLY A 40 7.05 6.44 1.65
C GLY A 40 6.03 6.16 0.53
N ARG A 41 5.96 4.92 0.02
CA ARG A 41 4.98 4.54 -1.01
C ARG A 41 3.56 4.50 -0.47
N ILE A 42 3.38 4.17 0.80
CA ILE A 42 2.06 4.22 1.46
C ILE A 42 1.63 5.67 1.62
N SER A 43 2.55 6.55 2.01
CA SER A 43 2.28 7.99 2.07
C SER A 43 1.89 8.54 0.69
N ASP A 44 2.58 8.16 -0.38
CA ASP A 44 2.23 8.57 -1.74
C ASP A 44 0.80 8.14 -2.13
N VAL A 45 0.42 6.89 -1.80
CA VAL A 45 -0.95 6.38 -2.07
C VAL A 45 -1.98 7.09 -1.20
N LYS A 46 -1.69 7.31 0.09
CA LYS A 46 -2.59 8.00 1.03
C LYS A 46 -2.91 9.43 0.57
N HIS A 47 -1.90 10.16 0.10
CA HIS A 47 -2.05 11.54 -0.37
C HIS A 47 -2.48 11.63 -1.85
N GLY A 48 -2.75 10.50 -2.51
CA GLY A 48 -3.18 10.47 -3.91
C GLY A 48 -2.08 10.79 -4.95
N LYS A 49 -0.81 10.86 -4.55
CA LYS A 49 0.33 11.06 -5.47
C LYS A 49 0.56 9.88 -6.40
N ARG A 50 0.13 8.67 -5.99
CA ARG A 50 0.20 7.45 -6.78
C ARG A 50 -1.14 6.73 -6.79
N HIS A 51 -1.58 6.32 -7.99
CA HIS A 51 -2.84 5.60 -8.21
C HIS A 51 -4.06 6.29 -7.57
N PRO A 52 -4.29 7.60 -7.79
CA PRO A 52 -5.39 8.35 -7.16
C PRO A 52 -6.77 7.77 -7.52
N ASP A 53 -6.92 7.30 -8.75
CA ASP A 53 -8.10 6.71 -9.37
C ASP A 53 -8.47 5.31 -8.84
N VAL A 54 -7.52 4.61 -8.22
CA VAL A 54 -7.75 3.23 -7.75
C VAL A 54 -8.60 3.23 -6.48
N PRO A 55 -9.78 2.60 -6.44
CA PRO A 55 -10.55 2.47 -5.20
C PRO A 55 -9.88 1.50 -4.21
N PRO A 56 -10.19 1.59 -2.90
CA PRO A 56 -9.81 0.55 -1.94
C PRO A 56 -10.29 -0.83 -2.41
N ALA A 57 -9.47 -1.87 -2.18
CA ALA A 57 -9.86 -3.25 -2.45
C ALA A 57 -11.18 -3.60 -1.74
N LYS A 58 -12.03 -4.40 -2.40
CA LYS A 58 -13.31 -4.87 -1.85
C LYS A 58 -13.13 -6.28 -1.31
N GLY A 59 -13.19 -6.46 0.01
CA GLY A 59 -13.10 -7.78 0.67
C GLY A 59 -12.09 -7.80 1.82
N PRO A 60 -12.01 -8.90 2.59
CA PRO A 60 -10.95 -9.08 3.57
C PRO A 60 -9.60 -9.12 2.87
N PHE A 61 -8.59 -8.49 3.47
CA PHE A 61 -7.19 -8.72 3.08
C PHE A 61 -6.93 -10.23 3.20
N PRO A 62 -6.33 -10.91 2.20
CA PRO A 62 -6.04 -12.33 2.32
C PRO A 62 -5.20 -12.56 3.58
N ALA A 63 -5.69 -13.44 4.45
CA ALA A 63 -5.07 -13.79 5.72
C ALA A 63 -3.70 -14.44 5.51
#